data_AF-A0A139CTW1-F1
#
_entry.id   AF-A0A139CTW1-F1
#
_cell.length_a   1.000
_cell.length_b   1.000
_cell.length_c   1.000
_cell.angle_alpha   90.00
_cell.angle_beta   90.00
_cell.angle_gamma   90.00
#
_symmetry.space_group_name_H-M   'P 1'
#
loop_
_entity.id
_entity.type
_entity.pdbx_description
1 polymer ?
#
loop_
_entity_poly.entity_id
_entity_poly.type
_entity_poly.pdbx_seq_one_letter_code
_entity_poly.pdbx_strand_id
1 'polypeptide(L)'
;MNLIEKISKNRSVLENRLRELLAKPVFLIEADAFALPCGCHGMTINTRGLQVDDLEIFEEHITKYFKETSLELEVEPSFLFARLIPGTPELASLNSRVLCDRCYMDFARGSGKKPRPDIYILNLVRRE
;
A
#
# COMPACT_ATOMS: atom_id res chain seq x y z
N MET A 1 11.37 19.02 -9.53
CA MET A 1 10.18 18.73 -8.71
C MET A 1 10.59 18.61 -7.26
N ASN A 2 9.94 19.33 -6.37
CA ASN A 2 10.09 19.16 -4.93
C ASN A 2 9.37 17.86 -4.45
N LEU A 3 9.54 17.52 -3.17
CA LEU A 3 8.96 16.30 -2.60
C LEU A 3 7.42 16.24 -2.74
N ILE A 4 6.74 17.35 -2.43
CA ILE A 4 5.28 17.42 -2.48
C ILE A 4 4.75 17.24 -3.91
N GLU A 5 5.43 17.84 -4.90
CA GLU A 5 5.14 17.64 -6.31
C GLU A 5 5.37 16.19 -6.74
N LYS A 6 6.44 15.53 -6.26
CA LYS A 6 6.71 14.11 -6.52
C LYS A 6 5.59 13.23 -5.97
N ILE A 7 5.18 13.43 -4.72
CA ILE A 7 4.07 12.69 -4.08
C ILE A 7 2.77 12.88 -4.88
N SER A 8 2.44 14.13 -5.22
CA SER A 8 1.23 14.46 -6.00
C SER A 8 1.22 13.78 -7.37
N LYS A 9 2.34 13.83 -8.10
CA LYS A 9 2.48 13.16 -9.40
C LYS A 9 2.33 11.65 -9.28
N ASN A 10 3.03 11.02 -8.34
CA ASN A 10 3.04 9.57 -8.18
C ASN A 10 1.66 9.02 -7.79
N ARG A 11 0.97 9.71 -6.86
CA ARG A 11 -0.43 9.43 -6.53
C ARG A 11 -1.33 9.50 -7.78
N SER A 12 -1.18 10.54 -8.59
CA SER A 12 -2.01 10.74 -9.80
C SER A 12 -1.75 9.67 -10.86
N VAL A 13 -0.48 9.27 -11.05
CA VAL A 13 -0.11 8.19 -11.99
C VAL A 13 -0.67 6.84 -11.52
N LEU A 14 -0.54 6.52 -10.23
CA LEU A 14 -1.10 5.28 -9.68
C LEU A 14 -2.63 5.27 -9.80
N GLU A 15 -3.30 6.39 -9.52
CA GLU A 15 -4.76 6.51 -9.65
C GLU A 15 -5.22 6.19 -11.08
N ASN A 16 -4.56 6.74 -12.09
CA ASN A 16 -4.89 6.49 -13.49
C ASN A 16 -4.67 5.03 -13.87
N ARG A 17 -3.53 4.44 -13.48
CA ARG A 17 -3.25 3.01 -13.73
C ARG A 17 -4.29 2.09 -13.09
N LEU A 18 -4.75 2.40 -11.88
CA LEU A 18 -5.79 1.62 -11.21
C LEU A 18 -7.15 1.77 -11.90
N ARG A 19 -7.50 2.98 -12.35
CA ARG A 19 -8.74 3.21 -13.12
C ARG A 19 -8.75 2.45 -14.44
N GLU A 20 -7.63 2.48 -15.16
CA GLU A 20 -7.46 1.74 -16.42
C GLU A 20 -7.54 0.23 -16.21
N LEU A 21 -6.84 -0.29 -15.20
CA LEU A 21 -6.81 -1.71 -14.85
C LEU A 21 -8.21 -2.25 -14.45
N LEU A 22 -8.94 -1.50 -13.64
CA LEU A 22 -10.20 -1.95 -13.04
C LEU A 22 -11.44 -1.53 -13.83
N ALA A 23 -11.27 -0.69 -14.85
CA ALA A 23 -12.34 -0.11 -15.67
C ALA A 23 -13.48 0.52 -14.83
N LYS A 24 -13.15 1.10 -13.67
CA LYS A 24 -14.11 1.71 -12.75
C LYS A 24 -13.55 2.92 -11.99
N PRO A 25 -14.41 3.77 -11.40
CA PRO A 25 -13.96 4.90 -10.60
C PRO A 25 -13.21 4.46 -9.34
N VAL A 26 -11.93 4.81 -9.28
CA VAL A 26 -11.08 4.72 -8.07
C VAL A 26 -10.51 6.10 -7.79
N PHE A 27 -10.42 6.47 -6.51
CA PHE A 27 -9.86 7.74 -6.05
C PHE A 27 -8.76 7.47 -5.03
N LEU A 28 -7.57 8.01 -5.28
CA LEU A 28 -6.47 8.03 -4.33
C LEU A 28 -6.45 9.43 -3.71
N ILE A 29 -7.19 9.66 -2.64
CA ILE A 29 -7.58 11.00 -2.19
C ILE A 29 -6.39 11.81 -1.67
N GLU A 30 -5.47 11.12 -1.00
CA GLU A 30 -4.32 11.72 -0.31
C GLU A 30 -3.19 10.69 -0.29
N ALA A 31 -1.95 11.18 -0.37
CA ALA A 31 -0.75 10.38 -0.23
C ALA A 31 0.16 11.06 0.79
N ASP A 32 0.45 10.35 1.88
CA ASP A 32 1.24 10.83 3.01
C ASP A 32 2.58 10.11 3.04
N ALA A 33 3.68 10.85 3.13
CA ALA A 33 4.98 10.32 3.51
C ALA A 33 5.18 10.52 5.01
N PHE A 34 5.68 9.50 5.71
CA PHE A 34 5.80 9.54 7.17
C PHE A 34 7.07 8.86 7.69
N ALA A 35 7.47 9.26 8.89
CA ALA A 35 8.48 8.60 9.71
C ALA A 35 7.96 8.47 11.15
N LEU A 36 7.91 7.24 11.67
CA LEU A 36 7.34 6.91 12.97
C LEU A 36 8.44 6.79 14.04
N PRO A 37 8.11 7.03 15.33
CA PRO A 37 9.07 6.96 16.43
C PRO A 37 9.68 5.56 16.64
N CYS A 38 9.04 4.49 16.16
CA CYS A 38 9.59 3.14 16.22
C CYS A 38 10.70 2.87 15.17
N GLY A 39 10.97 3.84 14.27
CA GLY A 39 11.90 3.69 13.15
C GLY A 39 11.25 3.20 11.85
N CYS A 40 9.95 2.85 11.86
CA CYS A 40 9.24 2.56 10.61
C CYS A 40 9.02 3.86 9.82
N HIS A 41 9.15 3.79 8.50
CA HIS A 41 8.85 4.91 7.62
C HIS A 41 8.27 4.41 6.30
N GLY A 42 7.70 5.31 5.51
CA GLY A 42 7.14 4.97 4.21
C GLY A 42 6.02 5.91 3.80
N MET A 43 5.03 5.35 3.11
CA MET A 43 3.87 6.10 2.63
C MET A 43 2.54 5.37 2.84
N THR A 44 1.48 6.16 2.96
CA THR A 44 0.10 5.70 2.96
C THR A 44 -0.67 6.48 1.90
N ILE A 45 -1.48 5.77 1.12
CA ILE A 45 -2.37 6.38 0.12
C ILE A 45 -3.80 6.04 0.50
N ASN A 46 -4.59 7.05 0.83
CA ASN A 46 -6.00 6.91 1.20
C ASN A 46 -6.84 6.65 -0.05
N THR A 47 -7.70 5.64 -0.01
CA THR A 47 -8.43 5.17 -1.20
C THR A 47 -9.95 5.25 -1.04
N ARG A 48 -10.66 5.44 -2.15
CA ARG A 48 -12.11 5.19 -2.27
C ARG A 48 -12.41 4.49 -3.59
N GLY A 49 -13.41 3.61 -3.57
CA GLY A 49 -13.86 2.85 -4.75
C GLY A 49 -13.06 1.58 -5.05
N LEU A 50 -12.02 1.29 -4.26
CA LEU A 50 -11.25 0.04 -4.35
C LEU A 50 -11.78 -0.96 -3.33
N GLN A 51 -12.02 -2.20 -3.77
CA GLN A 51 -12.56 -3.29 -2.95
C GLN A 51 -11.54 -4.43 -2.84
N VAL A 52 -11.71 -5.27 -1.82
CA VAL A 52 -10.85 -6.44 -1.58
C VAL A 52 -10.92 -7.44 -2.73
N ASP A 53 -12.08 -7.61 -3.36
CA ASP A 53 -12.23 -8.52 -4.51
C ASP A 53 -11.40 -8.04 -5.72
N ASP A 54 -11.35 -6.73 -5.97
CA ASP A 54 -10.47 -6.16 -7.01
C ASP A 54 -9.00 -6.45 -6.69
N LEU A 55 -8.64 -6.30 -5.41
CA LEU A 55 -7.29 -6.52 -4.93
C LEU A 55 -6.88 -7.98 -5.11
N GLU A 56 -7.76 -8.91 -4.79
CA GLU A 56 -7.52 -10.36 -4.90
C GLU A 56 -7.41 -10.80 -6.37
N ILE A 57 -8.25 -10.26 -7.27
CA ILE A 57 -8.23 -10.58 -8.70
C ILE A 57 -7.00 -10.00 -9.40
N PHE A 58 -6.67 -8.73 -9.12
CA PHE A 58 -5.60 -8.00 -9.81
C PHE A 58 -4.34 -7.81 -8.96
N GLU A 59 -4.12 -8.69 -7.98
CA GLU A 59 -3.11 -8.51 -6.95
C GLU A 59 -1.71 -8.25 -7.50
N GLU A 60 -1.31 -9.03 -8.50
CA GLU A 60 0.02 -8.92 -9.10
C GLU A 60 0.25 -7.54 -9.72
N HIS A 61 -0.75 -7.03 -10.46
CA HIS A 61 -0.69 -5.73 -11.12
C HIS A 61 -0.71 -4.60 -10.10
N ILE A 62 -1.61 -4.65 -9.11
CA ILE A 62 -1.71 -3.64 -8.05
C ILE A 62 -0.43 -3.60 -7.22
N THR A 63 0.11 -4.76 -6.85
CA THR A 63 1.36 -4.87 -6.09
C THR A 63 2.52 -4.28 -6.89
N LYS A 64 2.62 -4.60 -8.18
CA LYS A 64 3.65 -4.05 -9.07
C LYS A 64 3.55 -2.53 -9.17
N TYR A 65 2.38 -2.00 -9.50
CA TYR A 65 2.18 -0.55 -9.62
C TYR A 65 2.48 0.18 -8.31
N PHE A 66 2.02 -0.37 -7.19
CA PHE A 66 2.24 0.27 -5.89
C PHE A 66 3.71 0.20 -5.45
N LYS A 67 4.43 -0.88 -5.77
CA LYS A 67 5.87 -0.98 -5.56
C LYS A 67 6.62 0.05 -6.41
N GLU A 68 6.28 0.20 -7.69
CA GLU A 68 6.88 1.22 -8.58
C GLU A 68 6.65 2.64 -8.04
N THR A 69 5.41 2.97 -7.65
CA THR A 69 5.06 4.24 -6.99
C THR A 69 5.91 4.47 -5.73
N SER A 70 6.23 3.40 -5.00
CA SER A 70 7.06 3.48 -3.80
C SER A 70 8.51 3.83 -4.11
N LEU A 71 9.09 3.12 -5.09
CA LEU A 71 10.48 3.32 -5.50
C LEU A 71 10.71 4.71 -6.11
N GLU A 72 9.74 5.27 -6.81
CA GLU A 72 9.80 6.65 -7.33
C GLU A 72 9.87 7.72 -6.23
N LEU A 73 9.45 7.39 -4.99
CA LEU A 73 9.60 8.23 -3.80
C LEU A 73 10.80 7.82 -2.94
N GLU A 74 11.71 7.01 -3.48
CA GLU A 74 12.91 6.52 -2.79
C GLU A 74 12.57 5.71 -1.52
N VAL A 75 11.37 5.12 -1.49
CA VAL A 75 10.94 4.15 -0.47
C VAL A 75 11.13 2.76 -1.05
N GLU A 76 12.02 1.96 -0.47
CA GLU A 76 12.19 0.54 -0.79
C GLU A 76 11.37 -0.33 0.17
N PRO A 77 10.10 -0.65 -0.13
CA PRO A 77 9.22 -1.23 0.86
C PRO A 77 9.57 -2.68 1.19
N SER A 78 9.82 -2.93 2.47
CA SER A 78 9.84 -4.28 3.04
C SER A 78 8.43 -4.86 3.24
N PHE A 79 7.40 -4.02 3.27
CA PHE A 79 6.03 -4.42 3.57
C PHE A 79 5.03 -3.57 2.77
N LEU A 80 4.29 -4.23 1.89
CA LEU A 80 3.17 -3.66 1.14
C LEU A 80 1.88 -4.33 1.62
N PHE A 81 0.89 -3.53 1.99
CA PHE A 81 -0.40 -4.05 2.40
C PHE A 81 -1.53 -3.07 2.12
N ALA A 82 -2.73 -3.60 1.89
CA ALA A 82 -3.95 -2.82 1.92
C ALA A 82 -4.56 -2.87 3.32
N ARG A 83 -5.17 -1.75 3.73
CA ARG A 83 -5.97 -1.66 4.93
C ARG A 83 -7.45 -1.69 4.55
N LEU A 84 -8.22 -2.58 5.15
CA LEU A 84 -9.66 -2.71 4.92
C LEU A 84 -10.44 -1.84 5.91
N ILE A 85 -11.61 -1.37 5.48
CA ILE A 85 -12.61 -0.83 6.40
C ILE A 85 -13.32 -2.02 7.06
N PRO A 86 -13.26 -2.16 8.40
CA PRO A 86 -13.88 -3.30 9.07
C PRO A 86 -15.38 -3.42 8.78
N GLY A 87 -15.82 -4.62 8.43
CA GLY A 87 -17.22 -4.90 8.13
C GLY A 87 -17.67 -4.52 6.72
N THR A 88 -16.76 -4.07 5.85
CA THR A 88 -17.06 -3.78 4.43
C THR A 88 -16.01 -4.43 3.51
N PRO A 89 -16.29 -4.58 2.20
CA PRO A 89 -15.28 -5.02 1.25
C PRO A 89 -14.34 -3.87 0.82
N GLU A 90 -14.50 -2.65 1.35
CA GLU A 90 -13.76 -1.48 0.88
C GLU A 90 -12.34 -1.41 1.46
N LEU A 91 -11.41 -0.93 0.64
CA LEU A 91 -10.06 -0.60 1.08
C LEU A 91 -10.03 0.87 1.54
N ALA A 92 -9.55 1.07 2.77
CA ALA A 92 -9.31 2.38 3.35
C ALA A 92 -8.02 3.02 2.79
N SER A 93 -6.96 2.23 2.63
CA SER A 93 -5.68 2.71 2.16
C SER A 93 -4.75 1.63 1.63
N LEU A 94 -3.81 2.03 0.77
CA LEU A 94 -2.63 1.25 0.40
C LEU A 94 -1.43 1.75 1.21
N ASN A 95 -0.65 0.84 1.78
CA ASN A 95 0.44 1.16 2.70
C ASN A 95 1.75 0.51 2.24
N SER A 96 2.78 1.33 2.12
CA SER A 96 4.12 0.93 1.71
C SER A 96 5.11 1.33 2.79
N ARG A 97 5.75 0.34 3.42
CA ARG A 97 6.53 0.55 4.64
C ARG A 97 7.87 -0.16 4.62
N VAL A 98 8.86 0.55 5.17
CA VAL A 98 10.09 -0.04 5.70
C VAL A 98 9.86 -0.28 7.19
N LEU A 99 9.83 -1.55 7.59
CA LEU A 99 9.58 -1.93 8.98
C LEU A 99 10.89 -1.89 9.78
N CYS A 100 10.82 -1.45 11.03
CA CYS A 100 11.88 -1.76 12.00
C CYS A 100 11.78 -3.23 12.44
N ASP A 101 12.82 -3.76 13.09
CA ASP A 101 12.86 -5.17 13.50
C ASP A 101 11.69 -5.56 14.40
N ARG A 102 11.31 -4.67 15.32
CA ARG A 102 10.19 -4.89 16.24
C ARG A 102 8.89 -5.09 15.48
N CYS A 103 8.55 -4.18 14.56
CA CYS A 103 7.31 -4.27 13.80
C CYS A 103 7.35 -5.41 12.77
N TYR A 104 8.52 -5.75 12.22
CA TYR A 104 8.67 -6.91 11.35
C TYR A 104 8.26 -8.20 12.06
N MET A 105 8.66 -8.39 13.33
CA MET A 105 8.34 -9.60 14.11
C MET A 105 6.84 -9.85 14.29
N ASP A 106 6.02 -8.80 14.33
CA ASP A 106 4.56 -8.92 14.43
C ASP A 106 3.94 -9.61 13.20
N PHE A 107 4.58 -9.49 12.03
CA PHE A 107 4.11 -10.08 10.78
C PHE A 107 4.93 -11.30 10.35
N ALA A 108 6.18 -11.41 10.81
CA ALA A 108 7.11 -12.47 10.44
C ALA A 108 6.66 -13.87 10.91
N ARG A 109 5.81 -13.95 11.93
CA ARG A 109 5.33 -15.25 12.43
C ARG A 109 4.01 -15.69 11.79
N GLY A 110 3.32 -14.77 11.10
CA GLY A 110 2.06 -15.07 10.43
C GLY A 110 2.25 -15.86 9.15
N SER A 111 1.30 -16.75 8.87
CA SER A 111 1.10 -17.38 7.56
C SER A 111 -0.12 -16.77 6.86
N GLY A 112 -0.13 -16.81 5.53
CA GLY A 112 -1.20 -16.23 4.71
C GLY A 112 -1.13 -14.72 4.54
N LYS A 113 -2.17 -14.17 3.89
CA LYS A 113 -2.25 -12.74 3.50
C LYS A 113 -3.04 -11.87 4.46
N LYS A 114 -3.79 -12.45 5.41
CA LYS A 114 -4.67 -11.70 6.31
C LYS A 114 -4.25 -11.95 7.77
N PRO A 115 -3.17 -11.32 8.26
CA PRO A 115 -2.71 -11.48 9.65
C PRO A 115 -3.69 -10.90 10.66
N ARG A 116 -4.53 -9.95 10.22
CA ARG A 116 -5.58 -9.30 10.99
C ARG A 116 -6.79 -9.02 10.09
N PRO A 117 -8.00 -8.82 10.64
CA PRO A 117 -9.18 -8.51 9.86
C PRO A 117 -9.07 -7.24 9.01
N ASP A 118 -8.22 -6.29 9.42
CA ASP A 118 -8.05 -4.99 8.79
C ASP A 118 -6.87 -4.92 7.80
N ILE A 119 -6.11 -6.02 7.60
CA ILE A 119 -4.90 -6.03 6.77
C ILE A 119 -4.98 -7.13 5.71
N TYR A 120 -4.65 -6.74 4.47
CA TYR A 120 -4.32 -7.65 3.37
C TYR A 120 -2.88 -7.42 2.93
N ILE A 121 -2.00 -8.41 3.12
CA ILE A 121 -0.60 -8.36 2.73
C ILE A 121 -0.49 -8.60 1.22
N LEU A 122 0.10 -7.65 0.53
CA LEU A 122 0.48 -7.73 -0.89
C LEU A 122 1.91 -8.25 -1.04
N ASN A 123 2.81 -7.78 -0.18
CA ASN A 123 4.20 -8.23 -0.16
C ASN A 123 4.78 -8.06 1.25
N LEU A 124 5.53 -9.05 1.72
CA LEU A 124 6.36 -8.96 2.91
C LEU A 124 7.72 -9.57 2.59
N VAL A 125 8.76 -8.73 2.52
CA VAL A 125 10.14 -9.19 2.35
C VAL A 125 10.57 -9.87 3.63
N ARG A 126 10.78 -11.18 3.56
CA ARG A 126 11.26 -11.96 4.70
C ARG A 126 12.75 -11.72 4.88
N ARG A 127 13.13 -11.30 6.09
CA ARG A 127 14.52 -11.25 6.55
C ARG A 127 14.91 -12.65 7.00
N GLU A 128 16.03 -13.14 6.49
CA GLU A 128 16.71 -14.35 6.99
C GLU A 128 17.32 -14.09 8.38
#